data_AF-A0A7W8K4D0-F1
#
_entry.id   AF-A0A7W8K4D0-F1
#
_cell.length_a   1.000
_cell.length_b   1.000
_cell.length_c   1.000
_cell.angle_alpha   90.00
_cell.angle_beta   90.00
_cell.angle_gamma   90.00
#
_symmetry.space_group_name_H-M   'P 1'
#
loop_
_entity.id
_entity.type
_entity.pdbx_description
1 polymer ?
#
loop_
_entity_poly.entity_id
_entity_poly.type
_entity_poly.pdbx_seq_one_letter_code
_entity_poly.pdbx_strand_id
1 'polypeptide(L)'
;MKNTPCFMFTLFVCAVAHGQAPEPWALPDPMVLMESSNALCADQVKSTLVVGALREQGRSKAEVLALLPQSPKGMELRVVSAMRENVEDAFDFPEISVDSQFSYRSEACFRETLGGLRAPRLAALRSQVDKCQALHGAGKSQALFKCIEAVVRSAEPQR
;
A
#
# COMPACT_ATOMS: atom_id res chain seq x y z
N MET A 1 -49.27 -27.70 -63.71
CA MET A 1 -49.90 -27.74 -62.36
C MET A 1 -48.78 -27.53 -61.33
N LYS A 2 -48.98 -26.60 -60.40
CA LYS A 2 -47.95 -26.02 -59.52
C LYS A 2 -47.60 -26.97 -58.37
N ASN A 3 -46.32 -27.27 -58.18
CA ASN A 3 -45.81 -27.90 -56.96
C ASN A 3 -45.40 -26.80 -55.98
N THR A 4 -46.10 -26.75 -54.85
CA THR A 4 -45.90 -25.79 -53.75
C THR A 4 -44.72 -26.24 -52.89
N PRO A 5 -43.69 -25.41 -52.63
CA PRO A 5 -42.73 -25.70 -51.57
C PRO A 5 -43.32 -25.34 -50.21
N CYS A 6 -43.35 -26.32 -49.31
CA CYS A 6 -43.68 -26.14 -47.90
C CYS A 6 -42.49 -25.48 -47.21
N PHE A 7 -42.56 -24.18 -46.97
CA PHE A 7 -41.60 -23.44 -46.16
C PHE A 7 -41.81 -23.82 -44.69
N MET A 8 -40.95 -24.66 -44.13
CA MET A 8 -40.82 -24.77 -42.66
C MET A 8 -40.17 -23.49 -42.14
N PHE A 9 -40.98 -22.61 -41.56
CA PHE A 9 -40.51 -21.48 -40.77
C PHE A 9 -40.06 -22.02 -39.41
N THR A 10 -38.76 -22.30 -39.28
CA THR A 10 -38.13 -22.57 -37.99
C THR A 10 -38.12 -21.27 -37.19
N LEU A 11 -39.01 -21.17 -36.20
CA LEU A 11 -39.00 -20.08 -35.22
C LEU A 11 -37.71 -20.16 -34.40
N PHE A 12 -36.70 -19.40 -34.80
CA PHE A 12 -35.56 -19.07 -33.97
C PHE A 12 -36.07 -18.22 -32.80
N VAL A 13 -36.29 -18.85 -31.65
CA VAL A 13 -36.50 -18.15 -30.38
C VAL A 13 -35.15 -17.52 -30.03
N CYS A 14 -34.95 -16.26 -30.43
CA CYS A 14 -33.90 -15.43 -29.87
C CYS A 14 -34.22 -15.22 -28.39
N ALA A 15 -33.62 -16.04 -27.53
CA ALA A 15 -33.53 -15.74 -26.10
C ALA A 15 -32.71 -14.45 -25.97
N VAL A 16 -33.42 -13.33 -25.81
CA VAL A 16 -32.80 -12.05 -25.48
C VAL A 16 -32.35 -12.17 -24.04
N ALA A 17 -31.11 -12.63 -23.84
CA ALA A 17 -30.42 -12.47 -22.58
C ALA A 17 -30.45 -10.98 -22.27
N HIS A 18 -31.25 -10.57 -21.28
CA HIS A 18 -31.17 -9.23 -20.72
C HIS A 18 -29.85 -9.19 -19.96
N GLY A 19 -28.75 -9.04 -20.70
CA GLY A 19 -27.48 -8.68 -20.13
C GLY A 19 -27.71 -7.35 -19.44
N GLN A 20 -27.77 -7.37 -18.11
CA GLN A 20 -27.59 -6.15 -17.33
C GLN A 20 -26.33 -5.51 -17.89
N ALA A 21 -26.45 -4.24 -18.32
CA ALA A 21 -25.29 -3.49 -18.74
C ALA A 21 -24.22 -3.69 -17.66
N PRO A 22 -22.97 -4.03 -18.04
CA PRO A 22 -21.91 -4.11 -17.06
C PRO A 22 -21.98 -2.81 -16.25
N GLU A 23 -22.01 -2.94 -14.92
CA GLU A 23 -21.96 -1.79 -14.01
C GLU A 23 -20.95 -0.79 -14.61
N PRO A 24 -21.36 0.47 -14.82
CA PRO A 24 -20.46 1.46 -15.39
C PRO A 24 -19.18 1.42 -14.56
N TRP A 25 -18.03 1.33 -15.22
CA TRP A 25 -16.71 1.35 -14.58
C TRP A 25 -16.51 2.74 -13.96
N ALA A 26 -17.22 3.01 -12.87
CA ALA A 26 -17.06 4.16 -12.04
C ALA A 26 -15.91 3.88 -11.09
N LEU A 27 -15.05 4.87 -10.90
CA LEU A 27 -14.09 4.80 -9.81
C LEU A 27 -14.88 4.64 -8.50
N PRO A 28 -14.48 3.73 -7.59
CA PRO A 28 -15.15 3.58 -6.32
C PRO A 28 -15.14 4.90 -5.55
N ASP A 29 -16.10 5.04 -4.64
CA ASP A 29 -16.15 6.20 -3.74
C ASP A 29 -14.76 6.44 -3.11
N PRO A 30 -14.25 7.69 -3.10
CA PRO A 30 -12.95 8.03 -2.51
C PRO A 30 -12.76 7.49 -1.07
N MET A 31 -13.82 7.43 -0.28
CA MET A 31 -13.79 6.84 1.06
C MET A 31 -13.56 5.33 1.01
N VAL A 32 -14.24 4.63 0.11
CA VAL A 32 -14.07 3.18 -0.10
C VAL A 32 -12.65 2.87 -0.59
N LEU A 33 -12.10 3.72 -1.46
CA LEU A 33 -10.69 3.63 -1.90
C LEU A 33 -9.73 3.80 -0.72
N MET A 34 -9.97 4.81 0.13
CA MET A 34 -9.14 5.08 1.30
C MET A 34 -9.20 3.93 2.32
N GLU A 35 -10.38 3.43 2.64
CA GLU A 35 -10.57 2.29 3.55
C GLU A 35 -9.90 1.02 3.01
N SER A 36 -10.05 0.74 1.72
CA SER A 36 -9.41 -0.41 1.06
C SER A 36 -7.89 -0.27 1.07
N SER A 37 -7.36 0.92 0.80
CA SER A 37 -5.92 1.16 0.88
C SER A 37 -5.39 1.01 2.31
N ASN A 38 -6.14 1.48 3.31
CA ASN A 38 -5.76 1.31 4.72
C ASN A 38 -5.71 -0.17 5.11
N ALA A 39 -6.66 -0.98 4.63
CA ALA A 39 -6.66 -2.42 4.85
C ALA A 39 -5.43 -3.10 4.18
N LEU A 40 -5.13 -2.74 2.92
CA LEU A 40 -3.97 -3.27 2.19
C LEU A 40 -2.63 -2.87 2.84
N CYS A 41 -2.56 -1.66 3.39
CA CYS A 41 -1.35 -1.13 4.01
C CYS A 41 -1.15 -1.55 5.47
N ALA A 42 -2.16 -2.15 6.10
CA ALA A 42 -2.16 -2.43 7.53
C ALA A 42 -0.95 -3.24 8.00
N ASP A 43 -0.57 -4.30 7.26
CA ASP A 43 0.56 -5.16 7.65
C ASP A 43 1.91 -4.45 7.52
N GLN A 44 2.08 -3.66 6.45
CA GLN A 44 3.28 -2.85 6.26
C GLN A 44 3.41 -1.82 7.39
N VAL A 45 2.31 -1.12 7.70
CA VAL A 45 2.27 -0.09 8.73
C VAL A 45 2.49 -0.70 10.12
N LYS A 46 1.77 -1.76 10.50
CA LYS A 46 1.93 -2.43 11.80
C LYS A 46 3.33 -3.01 12.00
N SER A 47 3.98 -3.46 10.93
CA SER A 47 5.35 -3.98 11.04
C SER A 47 6.34 -2.93 11.53
N THR A 48 6.13 -1.62 11.28
CA THR A 48 6.96 -0.56 11.87
C THR A 48 6.92 -0.58 13.41
N LEU A 49 5.73 -0.76 13.98
CA LEU A 49 5.53 -0.83 15.44
C LEU A 49 6.19 -2.07 16.03
N VAL A 50 6.02 -3.22 15.38
CA VAL A 50 6.61 -4.49 15.82
C VAL A 50 8.15 -4.41 15.79
N VAL A 51 8.72 -3.89 14.71
CA VAL A 51 10.16 -3.72 14.58
C VAL A 51 10.70 -2.74 15.62
N GLY A 52 10.00 -1.62 15.84
CA GLY A 52 10.34 -0.66 16.89
C GLY A 52 10.39 -1.31 18.28
N ALA A 53 9.37 -2.09 18.63
CA ALA A 53 9.33 -2.83 19.88
C ALA A 53 10.46 -3.87 20.01
N LEU A 54 10.78 -4.60 18.95
CA LEU A 54 11.88 -5.58 18.95
C LEU A 54 13.25 -4.90 19.13
N ARG A 55 13.46 -3.73 18.51
CA ARG A 55 14.66 -2.91 18.70
C ARG A 55 14.78 -2.42 20.14
N GLU A 56 13.68 -1.94 20.73
CA GLU A 56 13.64 -1.51 22.14
C GLU A 56 13.91 -2.66 23.13
N GLN A 57 13.58 -3.89 22.76
CA GLN A 57 13.94 -5.10 23.52
C GLN A 57 15.43 -5.49 23.37
N GLY A 58 16.24 -4.73 22.63
CA GLY A 58 17.66 -4.99 22.42
C GLY A 58 17.96 -6.08 21.40
N ARG A 59 16.99 -6.48 20.57
CA ARG A 59 17.24 -7.40 19.45
C ARG A 59 18.14 -6.74 18.42
N SER A 60 19.00 -7.51 17.78
CA SER A 60 19.84 -7.04 16.69
C SER A 60 19.07 -6.98 15.36
N LYS A 61 19.54 -6.13 14.43
CA LYS A 61 18.99 -6.03 13.06
C LYS A 61 18.93 -7.39 12.38
N ALA A 62 19.98 -8.21 12.53
CA ALA A 62 20.07 -9.53 11.91
C ALA A 62 19.02 -10.51 12.46
N GLU A 63 18.80 -10.53 13.78
CA GLU A 63 17.77 -11.36 14.40
C GLU A 63 16.37 -10.97 13.93
N VAL A 64 16.08 -9.67 13.82
CA VAL A 64 14.78 -9.19 13.35
C VAL A 64 14.57 -9.50 11.86
N LEU A 65 15.60 -9.31 11.02
CA LEU A 65 15.53 -9.68 9.60
C LEU A 65 15.28 -11.18 9.38
N ALA A 66 15.76 -12.04 10.28
CA ALA A 66 15.55 -13.48 10.21
C ALA A 66 14.08 -13.90 10.50
N LEU A 67 13.27 -13.02 11.11
CA LEU A 67 11.85 -13.26 11.36
C LEU A 67 10.98 -12.99 10.12
N LEU A 68 11.51 -12.29 9.11
CA LEU A 68 10.75 -11.95 7.92
C LEU A 68 10.47 -13.20 7.07
N PRO A 69 9.26 -13.33 6.52
CA PRO A 69 8.96 -14.44 5.62
C PRO A 69 9.90 -14.41 4.42
N GLN A 70 10.37 -15.58 4.00
CA GLN A 70 11.12 -15.68 2.75
C GLN A 70 10.14 -15.59 1.58
N SER A 71 10.41 -14.69 0.65
CA SER A 71 9.66 -14.62 -0.59
C SER A 71 9.84 -15.92 -1.39
N PRO A 72 8.78 -16.47 -2.00
CA PRO A 72 8.90 -17.64 -2.88
C PRO A 72 9.95 -17.37 -3.96
N LYS A 73 10.73 -18.39 -4.33
CA LYS A 73 11.76 -18.26 -5.38
C LYS A 73 11.11 -17.75 -6.67
N GLY A 74 11.61 -16.62 -7.18
CA GLY A 74 11.10 -16.00 -8.42
C GLY A 74 9.89 -15.07 -8.25
N MET A 75 9.42 -14.81 -7.02
CA MET A 75 8.34 -13.86 -6.75
C MET A 75 8.72 -12.95 -5.57
N GLU A 76 9.04 -11.69 -5.85
CA GLU A 76 9.22 -10.69 -4.78
C GLU A 76 7.86 -10.11 -4.38
N LEU A 77 7.45 -10.39 -3.14
CA LEU A 77 6.25 -9.81 -2.57
C LEU A 77 6.58 -8.41 -2.01
N ARG A 78 5.91 -7.36 -2.54
CA ARG A 78 6.13 -5.97 -2.09
C ARG A 78 5.97 -5.80 -0.58
N VAL A 79 5.01 -6.49 0.03
CA VAL A 79 4.78 -6.48 1.48
C VAL A 79 5.99 -7.01 2.26
N VAL A 80 6.64 -8.08 1.80
CA VAL A 80 7.85 -8.63 2.42
C VAL A 80 9.02 -7.67 2.26
N SER A 81 9.14 -7.08 1.06
CA SER A 81 10.11 -6.01 0.83
C SER A 81 9.87 -4.85 1.80
N ALA A 82 8.62 -4.37 1.96
CA ALA A 82 8.25 -3.28 2.85
C ALA A 82 8.62 -3.56 4.31
N MET A 83 8.36 -4.79 4.78
CA MET A 83 8.76 -5.21 6.12
C MET A 83 10.28 -5.18 6.30
N ARG A 84 11.05 -5.59 5.27
CA ARG A 84 12.52 -5.44 5.28
C ARG A 84 12.94 -3.98 5.35
N GLU A 85 12.30 -3.10 4.59
CA GLU A 85 12.57 -1.65 4.64
C GLU A 85 12.33 -1.11 6.04
N ASN A 86 11.24 -1.51 6.70
CA ASN A 86 10.93 -1.06 8.04
C ASN A 86 11.96 -1.52 9.07
N VAL A 87 12.53 -2.73 8.91
CA VAL A 87 13.66 -3.20 9.72
C VAL A 87 14.90 -2.35 9.48
N GLU A 88 15.25 -2.10 8.22
CA GLU A 88 16.37 -1.23 7.88
C GLU A 88 16.18 0.17 8.47
N ASP A 89 15.03 0.78 8.24
CA ASP A 89 14.69 2.12 8.68
C ASP A 89 14.75 2.24 10.22
N ALA A 90 14.20 1.27 10.95
CA ALA A 90 14.22 1.27 12.40
C ALA A 90 15.62 1.11 13.00
N PHE A 91 16.48 0.30 12.38
CA PHE A 91 17.81 0.02 12.91
C PHE A 91 18.88 1.00 12.43
N ASP A 92 18.76 1.50 11.20
CA ASP A 92 19.73 2.40 10.59
C ASP A 92 19.47 3.87 10.98
N PHE A 93 18.23 4.20 11.36
CA PHE A 93 17.82 5.54 11.80
C PHE A 93 17.17 5.50 13.19
N PRO A 94 17.93 5.11 14.25
CA PRO A 94 17.37 4.93 15.58
C PRO A 94 16.77 6.20 16.20
N GLU A 95 17.23 7.38 15.75
CA GLU A 95 16.74 8.68 16.18
C GLU A 95 15.36 9.04 15.62
N ILE A 96 14.93 8.44 14.51
CA ILE A 96 13.58 8.64 13.99
C ILE A 96 12.63 7.80 14.84
N SER A 97 11.62 8.44 15.42
CA SER A 97 10.68 7.76 16.30
C SER A 97 9.84 6.75 15.55
N VAL A 98 9.36 5.75 16.29
CA VAL A 98 8.45 4.72 15.76
C VAL A 98 7.17 5.36 15.20
N ASP A 99 6.66 6.42 15.83
CA ASP A 99 5.49 7.17 15.35
C ASP A 99 5.77 7.90 14.02
N SER A 100 6.97 8.46 13.86
CA SER A 100 7.40 9.07 12.60
C SER A 100 7.55 8.04 11.48
N GLN A 101 8.15 6.89 11.77
CA GLN A 101 8.28 5.77 10.83
C GLN A 101 6.92 5.19 10.43
N PHE A 102 6.01 5.07 11.39
CA PHE A 102 4.62 4.65 11.17
C PHE A 102 3.90 5.59 10.20
N SER A 103 3.98 6.90 10.44
CA SER A 103 3.34 7.90 9.58
C SER A 103 3.94 7.90 8.16
N TYR A 104 5.27 7.86 8.05
CA TYR A 104 5.96 7.73 6.77
C TYR A 104 5.48 6.47 6.01
N ARG A 105 5.47 5.31 6.66
CA ARG A 105 5.12 4.05 6.01
C ARG A 105 3.67 4.02 5.56
N SER A 106 2.77 4.62 6.34
CA SER A 106 1.35 4.75 6.02
C SER A 106 1.17 5.51 4.71
N GLU A 107 1.71 6.73 4.61
CA GLU A 107 1.59 7.54 3.39
C GLU A 107 2.34 6.89 2.22
N ALA A 108 3.53 6.36 2.45
CA ALA A 108 4.31 5.71 1.41
C ALA A 108 3.58 4.49 0.82
N CYS A 109 2.96 3.65 1.65
CA CYS A 109 2.15 2.52 1.16
C CYS A 109 0.89 2.97 0.43
N PHE A 110 0.21 4.00 0.93
CA PHE A 110 -0.95 4.58 0.26
C PHE A 110 -0.59 5.06 -1.16
N ARG A 111 0.51 5.79 -1.30
CA ARG A 111 1.01 6.26 -2.60
C ARG A 111 1.43 5.12 -3.52
N GLU A 112 2.07 4.08 -2.98
CA GLU A 112 2.41 2.89 -3.76
C GLU A 112 1.18 2.15 -4.28
N THR A 113 0.15 2.04 -3.43
CA THR A 113 -1.10 1.34 -3.76
C THR A 113 -1.92 2.09 -4.81
N LEU A 114 -2.01 3.42 -4.70
CA LEU A 114 -2.78 4.23 -5.65
C LEU A 114 -2.00 4.63 -6.91
N GLY A 115 -0.70 4.89 -6.76
CA GLY A 115 0.14 5.39 -7.84
C GLY A 115 0.82 4.30 -8.67
N GLY A 116 0.85 3.05 -8.17
CA GLY A 116 1.53 1.93 -8.84
C GLY A 116 3.06 2.11 -8.96
N LEU A 117 3.63 3.09 -8.25
CA LEU A 117 5.05 3.42 -8.27
C LEU A 117 5.61 3.36 -6.85
N ARG A 118 6.90 3.04 -6.72
CA ARG A 118 7.54 2.92 -5.41
C ARG A 118 7.65 4.30 -4.76
N ALA A 119 7.23 4.42 -3.51
CA ALA A 119 7.47 5.63 -2.74
C ALA A 119 8.97 5.77 -2.43
N PRO A 120 9.50 7.00 -2.34
CA PRO A 120 10.89 7.20 -1.96
C PRO A 120 11.17 6.60 -0.58
N ARG A 121 12.32 5.91 -0.46
CA ARG A 121 12.80 5.31 0.80
C ARG A 121 12.95 6.35 1.90
N LEU A 122 12.73 5.96 3.16
CA LEU A 122 12.89 6.85 4.32
C LEU A 122 14.27 7.48 4.36
N ALA A 123 15.31 6.72 4.00
CA ALA A 123 16.68 7.21 3.90
C ALA A 123 16.80 8.50 3.06
N ALA A 124 16.03 8.61 1.96
CA ALA A 124 16.02 9.79 1.09
C ALA A 124 15.26 10.98 1.70
N LEU A 125 14.29 10.71 2.57
CA LEU A 125 13.44 11.71 3.22
C LEU A 125 13.85 12.01 4.67
N ARG A 126 14.86 11.31 5.20
CA ARG A 126 15.25 11.30 6.62
C ARG A 126 15.39 12.69 7.21
N SER A 127 16.10 13.58 6.52
CA SER A 127 16.36 14.94 7.01
C SER A 127 15.09 15.79 7.10
N GLN A 128 14.06 15.50 6.30
CA GLN A 128 12.79 16.21 6.32
C GLN A 128 11.86 15.62 7.39
N VAL A 129 11.85 14.28 7.52
CA VAL A 129 11.13 13.59 8.59
C VAL A 129 11.67 13.97 9.97
N ASP A 130 12.98 14.04 10.13
CA ASP A 130 13.64 14.49 11.37
C ASP A 130 13.25 15.93 11.72
N LYS A 131 13.15 16.82 10.73
CA LYS A 131 12.63 18.20 10.94
C LYS A 131 11.18 18.21 11.42
N CYS A 132 10.31 17.39 10.84
CA CYS A 132 8.93 17.26 11.30
C CYS A 132 8.87 16.79 12.76
N GLN A 133 9.70 15.81 13.11
CA GLN A 133 9.82 15.30 14.47
C GLN A 133 10.36 16.35 15.44
N ALA A 134 11.40 17.08 15.07
CA ALA A 134 11.95 18.16 15.89
C ALA A 134 10.93 19.28 16.14
N LEU A 135 10.07 19.57 15.15
CA LEU A 135 9.06 20.63 15.23
C LEU A 135 7.82 20.23 16.04
N HIS A 136 7.37 18.98 15.90
CA HIS A 136 6.07 18.52 16.44
C HIS A 136 6.21 17.49 17.57
N GLY A 137 7.43 17.15 17.96
CA GLY A 137 7.75 16.11 18.94
C GLY A 137 7.84 14.72 18.31
N ALA A 138 8.45 13.79 19.06
CA ALA A 138 8.67 12.40 18.64
C ALA A 138 7.47 11.48 18.90
N GLY A 139 6.52 11.89 19.73
CA GLY A 139 5.33 11.11 20.05
C GLY A 139 4.18 11.34 19.08
N LYS A 140 3.21 10.42 19.10
CA LYS A 140 1.97 10.48 18.34
C LYS A 140 1.27 11.84 18.45
N SER A 141 1.26 12.59 17.35
CA SER A 141 0.48 13.83 17.21
C SER A 141 -0.01 14.00 15.78
N GLN A 142 -1.18 14.63 15.61
CA GLN A 142 -1.73 14.88 14.28
C GLN A 142 -0.85 15.83 13.46
N ALA A 143 -0.20 16.79 14.12
CA ALA A 143 0.70 17.74 13.47
C ALA A 143 1.95 17.05 12.90
N LEU A 144 2.56 16.15 13.67
CA LEU A 144 3.67 15.31 13.20
C LEU A 144 3.28 14.52 11.96
N PHE A 145 2.14 13.84 12.02
CA PHE A 145 1.70 12.96 10.93
C PHE A 145 1.43 13.74 9.64
N LYS A 146 0.71 14.86 9.73
CA LYS A 146 0.47 15.72 8.56
C LYS A 146 1.75 16.30 7.95
N CYS A 147 2.74 16.64 8.79
CA CYS A 147 4.02 17.12 8.30
C CYS A 147 4.76 16.04 7.49
N ILE A 148 4.81 14.82 8.03
CA ILE A 148 5.47 13.68 7.36
C ILE A 148 4.72 13.28 6.10
N GLU A 149 3.38 13.24 6.12
CA GLU A 149 2.56 13.00 4.93
C GLU A 149 2.88 14.02 3.82
N ALA A 150 3.00 15.30 4.16
CA ALA A 150 3.35 16.34 3.19
C ALA A 150 4.75 16.14 2.59
N VAL A 151 5.73 15.73 3.41
CA VAL A 151 7.08 15.36 2.95
C VAL A 151 7.05 14.20 1.96
N VAL A 152 6.30 13.14 2.28
CA VAL A 152 6.18 11.99 1.39
C VAL A 152 5.44 12.37 0.11
N ARG A 153 4.40 13.21 0.18
CA ARG A 153 3.61 13.67 -0.99
C ARG A 153 4.39 14.57 -1.94
N SER A 154 5.28 15.42 -1.44
CA SER A 154 6.08 16.32 -2.27
C SER A 154 7.26 15.62 -2.95
N ALA A 155 7.61 14.42 -2.50
CA ALA A 155 8.71 13.65 -3.07
C ALA A 155 8.31 12.94 -4.38
N GLU A 156 9.27 12.89 -5.32
CA GLU A 156 9.11 12.17 -6.58
C GLU A 156 9.11 10.65 -6.36
N PRO A 157 8.17 9.90 -6.97
CA PRO A 157 8.18 8.44 -6.91
C PRO A 157 9.44 7.85 -7.56
N GLN A 158 9.89 6.70 -7.07
CA GLN A 158 10.97 5.93 -7.69
C GLN A 158 10.39 4.99 -8.76
N ARG A 159 11.06 4.94 -9.92
CA ARG A 159 10.76 4.00 -11.01
C ARG A 159 11.35 2.63 -10.74
#